data_AF-A0A9E3C0R5-F1
#
_entry.id   AF-A0A9E3C0R5-F1
#
_cell.length_a   1.000
_cell.length_b   1.000
_cell.length_c   1.000
_cell.angle_alpha   90.00
_cell.angle_beta   90.00
_cell.angle_gamma   90.00
#
_symmetry.space_group_name_H-M   'P 1'
#
loop_
_entity.id
_entity.type
_entity.pdbx_description
1 polymer ?
#
loop_
_entity_poly.entity_id
_entity_poly.type
_entity_poly.pdbx_seq_one_letter_code
_entity_poly.pdbx_strand_id
1 'polypeptide(L)' 'MRQAATDFEAMAIGEMLKPMFDTIDTSSGPFGGGAGEAAWRPMLVETIGKQMAQHGGIGLGDAILRALVQGQEKREETVR' A
#
# COMPACT_ATOMS: atom_id res chain seq x y z
N MET A 1 3.25 -9.85 13.96
CA MET A 1 2.47 -8.60 14.12
C MET A 1 3.07 -7.43 13.34
N ARG A 2 4.32 -7.00 13.61
CA ARG A 2 4.95 -5.91 12.84
C ARG A 2 5.01 -6.18 11.33
N GLN A 3 5.44 -7.37 10.93
CA GLN A 3 5.45 -7.79 9.50
C GLN A 3 4.07 -7.64 8.84
N ALA A 4 3.02 -8.22 9.45
CA ALA A 4 1.66 -8.14 8.93
C ALA A 4 1.13 -6.70 8.86
N ALA A 5 1.51 -5.85 9.80
CA ALA A 5 1.17 -4.42 9.78
C ALA A 5 1.90 -3.68 8.64
N THR A 6 3.17 -4.00 8.41
CA THR A 6 3.95 -3.47 7.28
C THR A 6 3.40 -3.95 5.93
N ASP A 7 3.02 -5.23 5.82
CA ASP A 7 2.44 -5.78 4.60
C ASP A 7 1.08 -5.14 4.28
N PHE A 8 0.25 -4.92 5.30
CA PHE A 8 -1.01 -4.18 5.13
C PHE A 8 -0.76 -2.72 4.70
N GLU A 9 0.19 -2.04 5.34
CA GLU A 9 0.56 -0.67 4.98
C GLU A 9 1.07 -0.59 3.54
N ALA A 10 1.84 -1.58 3.08
CA ALA A 10 2.28 -1.66 1.68
C ALA A 10 1.09 -1.78 0.71
N MET A 11 0.09 -2.59 1.04
CA MET A 11 -1.13 -2.70 0.23
C MET A 11 -1.93 -1.38 0.22
N ALA A 12 -2.11 -0.76 1.39
CA ALA A 12 -2.83 0.51 1.51
C ALA A 12 -2.14 1.64 0.75
N ILE A 13 -0.81 1.76 0.87
CA ILE A 13 0.01 2.70 0.09
C ILE A 13 -0.15 2.41 -1.40
N GLY A 14 -0.09 1.14 -1.82
CA GLY A 14 -0.29 0.75 -3.21
C GLY A 14 -1.62 1.23 -3.78
N GLU A 15 -2.72 1.06 -3.03
CA GLU A 15 -4.04 1.57 -3.41
C GLU A 15 -4.07 3.10 -3.50
N MET A 16 -3.44 3.81 -2.55
CA MET A 16 -3.35 5.27 -2.57
C MET A 16 -2.51 5.82 -3.71
N LEU A 17 -1.55 5.04 -4.20
CA LEU A 17 -0.69 5.42 -5.32
C LEU A 17 -1.35 5.19 -6.68
N LYS A 18 -2.36 4.32 -6.80
CA LYS A 18 -3.05 4.05 -8.09
C LYS A 18 -3.48 5.31 -8.86
N PRO A 19 -4.13 6.32 -8.25
CA PRO A 19 -4.55 7.53 -8.95
C PRO A 19 -3.38 8.33 -9.53
N MET A 20 -2.19 8.28 -8.92
CA MET A 20 -0.99 8.92 -9.48
C MET A 20 -0.55 8.26 -10.78
N PHE A 21 -0.78 6.96 -10.95
CA PHE A 21 -0.42 6.22 -12.17
C PHE A 21 -1.52 6.22 -13.22
N ASP A 22 -2.79 6.33 -12.82
CA ASP A 22 -3.93 6.47 -13.72
C ASP A 22 -4.02 7.87 -14.36
N THR A 23 -3.51 8.90 -13.67
CA THR A 23 -3.48 10.29 -14.18
C THR A 23 -2.33 10.57 -15.14
N ILE A 24 -1.30 9.71 -15.16
CA ILE A 24 -0.19 9.82 -16.11
C ILE A 24 -0.53 8.99 -17.35
N ASP A 25 -1.19 9.61 -18.32
CA ASP A 25 -1.32 9.05 -19.66
C ASP A 25 0.02 9.16 -20.40
N THR A 26 0.92 8.18 -20.20
CA THR A 26 2.17 8.10 -20.98
C THR A 26 1.90 7.67 -22.42
N SER A 27 0.70 7.20 -22.77
CA SER A 27 0.42 6.65 -24.10
C SER A 27 0.47 7.70 -25.22
N SER A 28 0.33 8.97 -24.87
CA SER A 28 0.25 10.11 -25.81
C SER A 28 1.54 10.91 -25.96
N GLY A 29 2.61 10.56 -25.24
CA GLY A 29 3.91 11.26 -25.28
C GLY A 29 4.99 10.53 -26.10
N PRO A 30 5.91 11.24 -26.79
CA PRO A 30 7.00 10.65 -27.57
C PRO A 30 8.01 9.81 -26.78
N PHE A 31 7.93 9.81 -25.43
CA PHE A 31 8.77 9.02 -24.52
C PHE A 31 7.97 7.98 -23.71
N GLY A 32 6.71 7.72 -24.05
CA GLY A 32 5.89 6.71 -23.38
C GLY A 32 6.08 5.32 -23.94
N GLY A 33 6.31 4.32 -23.09
CA GLY A 33 6.54 2.93 -23.47
C GLY A 33 5.30 2.15 -23.91
N GLY A 34 4.19 2.85 -24.17
CA GLY A 34 2.95 2.29 -24.75
C GLY A 34 2.38 1.10 -23.98
N ALA A 35 1.81 0.13 -24.70
CA ALA A 35 1.21 -1.07 -24.12
C ALA A 35 2.22 -1.96 -23.36
N GLY A 36 3.50 -1.89 -23.74
CA GLY A 36 4.58 -2.62 -23.06
C GLY A 36 4.81 -2.10 -21.65
N GLU A 37 4.93 -0.78 -21.48
CA GLU A 37 5.06 -0.17 -20.14
C GLU A 37 3.80 -0.35 -19.30
N ALA A 38 2.61 -0.23 -19.91
CA ALA A 38 1.33 -0.38 -19.22
C ALA A 38 1.16 -1.75 -18.55
N ALA A 39 1.66 -2.83 -19.17
CA ALA A 39 1.58 -4.17 -18.61
C ALA A 39 2.45 -4.36 -17.35
N TRP A 40 3.54 -3.60 -17.21
CA TRP A 40 4.49 -3.70 -16.09
C TRP A 40 4.22 -2.68 -14.98
N ARG A 41 3.40 -1.66 -15.26
CA ARG A 41 3.04 -0.60 -14.32
C ARG A 41 2.51 -1.12 -12.99
N PRO A 42 1.56 -2.08 -12.93
CA PRO A 42 1.04 -2.57 -11.66
C PRO A 42 2.12 -3.18 -10.75
N MET A 43 3.07 -3.93 -11.34
CA MET A 43 4.20 -4.51 -10.62
C MET A 43 5.14 -3.42 -10.06
N LEU A 44 5.33 -2.34 -10.82
CA LEU A 44 6.13 -1.19 -10.38
C LEU A 44 5.48 -0.50 -9.19
N VAL A 45 4.17 -0.23 -9.26
CA VAL A 45 3.39 0.39 -8.16
C VAL A 45 3.49 -0.45 -6.90
N GLU A 46 3.33 -1.77 -7.02
CA GLU A 46 3.45 -2.70 -5.90
C GLU A 46 4.84 -2.66 -5.26
N THR A 47 5.88 -2.60 -6.08
CA THR A 47 7.27 -2.53 -5.61
C THR A 47 7.55 -1.21 -4.89
N ILE A 48 7.05 -0.09 -5.42
CA ILE A 48 7.14 1.23 -4.78
C ILE A 48 6.43 1.21 -3.43
N GLY A 49 5.21 0.67 -3.35
CA GLY A 49 4.46 0.55 -2.10
C GLY A 49 5.19 -0.29 -1.05
N LYS A 50 5.77 -1.43 -1.46
CA LYS A 50 6.59 -2.29 -0.60
C LYS A 50 7.86 -1.59 -0.10
N GLN A 51 8.60 -0.92 -0.98
CA GLN A 51 9.81 -0.17 -0.62
C GLN A 51 9.48 0.95 0.36
N MET A 52 8.41 1.71 0.11
CA MET A 52 7.95 2.77 1.02
C MET A 52 7.62 2.21 2.40
N ALA A 53 6.85 1.11 2.48
CA ALA A 53 6.52 0.48 3.75
C ALA A 53 7.76 -0.05 4.51
N GLN A 54 8.76 -0.56 3.80
CA GLN A 54 10.00 -1.08 4.41
C GLN A 54 10.93 0.02 4.93
N HIS A 55 10.99 1.19 4.28
CA HIS A 55 11.89 2.28 4.65
C HIS A 55 11.35 3.25 5.71
N GLY A 56 10.20 2.93 6.33
CA GLY A 56 9.61 3.73 7.39
C GLY A 56 8.11 3.99 7.21
N GLY A 57 7.56 3.69 6.03
CA GLY A 57 6.13 3.83 5.73
C GLY A 57 5.64 5.25 5.88
N ILE A 58 4.33 5.38 6.08
CA ILE A 58 3.67 6.64 6.46
C ILE A 58 3.12 6.57 7.91
N GLY A 59 3.42 5.47 8.63
CA GLY A 59 3.00 5.24 10.01
C GLY A 59 1.61 4.59 10.14
N LEU A 60 1.00 4.16 9.03
CA LEU A 60 -0.29 3.46 9.05
C LEU A 60 -0.16 2.08 9.68
N GLY A 61 0.95 1.36 9.47
CA GLY A 61 1.15 0.02 10.02
C GLY A 61 1.05 0.01 11.56
N ASP A 62 1.73 0.95 12.21
CA ASP A 62 1.70 1.08 13.67
C ASP A 62 0.33 1.53 14.19
N ALA A 63 -0.37 2.42 13.47
CA ALA A 63 -1.72 2.86 13.83
C ALA A 63 -2.74 1.72 13.76
N ILE A 64 -2.65 0.89 12.72
CA ILE A 64 -3.54 -0.25 12.50
C ILE A 64 -3.24 -1.37 13.49
N LEU A 65 -1.96 -1.65 13.76
CA LEU A 65 -1.59 -2.62 14.79
C LEU A 65 -2.17 -2.24 16.15
N ARG A 66 -2.08 -0.96 16.53
CA ARG A 66 -2.72 -0.45 17.76
C ARG A 66 -4.24 -0.62 17.74
N ALA A 67 -4.90 -0.30 16.62
CA ALA A 67 -6.34 -0.45 16.49
C ALA A 67 -6.81 -1.92 16.56
N LEU A 68 -6.05 -2.84 15.95
CA LEU A 68 -6.33 -4.27 15.99
C LEU A 68 -6.22 -4.82 17.41
N VAL A 69 -5.14 -4.48 18.13
CA VAL A 69 -4.96 -4.88 19.54
C VAL A 69 -6.10 -4.36 20.42
N GLN A 70 -6.44 -3.07 20.31
CA GLN A 70 -7.58 -2.49 21.03
C GLN A 70 -8.91 -3.17 20.68
N GLY A 71 -9.10 -3.58 19.42
CA GLY A 71 -10.28 -4.31 18.99
C GLY A 71 -10.38 -5.73 19.57
N GLN A 72 -9.24 -6.41 19.75
CA GLN A 72 -9.19 -7.72 20.42
C GLN A 72 -9.49 -7.59 21.92
N GLU A 73 -8.88 -6.61 22.59
CA GLU A 73 -9.13 -6.34 24.02
C GLU A 73 -10.61 -6.06 24.30
N LYS A 74 -11.26 -5.22 23.47
CA LYS A 74 -12.70 -4.95 23.59
C LYS A 74 -13.58 -6.19 23.34
N ARG A 75 -13.19 -7.05 22.39
CA ARG A 75 -13.93 -8.31 22.13
C ARG A 75 -13.79 -9.29 23.30
N GLU A 76 -12.61 -9.40 23.90
CA GLU A 76 -12.40 -10.26 25.09
C GLU A 76 -13.15 -9.73 26.32
N GLU A 77 -13.26 -8.41 26.49
CA GLU A 77 -14.06 -7.79 27.56
C GLU A 77 -15.56 -8.06 27.39
N THR A 78 -16.07 -8.08 26.15
CA THR A 78 -17.49 -8.32 25.86
C THR A 78 -17.92 -9.80 26.03
N VAL A 79 -16.95 -10.73 26.10
CA VAL A 79 -17.20 -12.17 26.22
C VAL A 79 -17.07 -12.67 27.68
N ARG A 80 -16.63 -11.82 28.61
CA ARG A 80 -16.51 -12.15 30.05
C ARG A 80 -17.76 -11.78 30.84
#